data_AF-A0A524JN42-F1
#
_entry.id   AF-A0A524JN42-F1
#
_cell.length_a   1.000
_cell.length_b   1.000
_cell.length_c   1.000
_cell.angle_alpha   90.00
_cell.angle_beta   90.00
_cell.angle_gamma   90.00
#
_symmetry.space_group_name_H-M   'P 1'
#
loop_
_entity.id
_entity.type
_entity.pdbx_description
1 polymer ?
#
loop_
_entity_poly.entity_id
_entity_poly.type
_entity_poly.pdbx_seq_one_letter_code
_entity_poly.pdbx_strand_id
1 'polypeptide(L)'
;MRTINAHINHLLLGLFLVCLSSSVTLFSQETSPKEQEAASKEDVPTYFNEARDYSNRNQMELALESLVKASKLAEKNENFKYLIDSYHKFSLYYLKLEKEKNSLFYWDRAKALIKEVEYPYGNAVQKFVDAVLQYRAGNNFQAIFLLGEAKQLSNDRNLYNNISLVEGHIYLTLEKYEAASKNFNSLIVNTDPFEQQYISTQGYLGMAKLNLATENFGESVKNGENALDLAIKNDFFGE
;
A
#
# COMPACT_ATOMS: atom_id res chain seq x y z
N MET A 1 58.53 -28.06 16.67
CA MET A 1 59.65 -28.34 17.59
C MET A 1 60.29 -27.00 17.96
N ARG A 2 60.07 -26.53 19.22
CA ARG A 2 60.71 -25.38 19.92
C ARG A 2 60.60 -23.99 19.24
N THR A 3 60.29 -22.86 19.89
CA THR A 3 60.23 -22.45 21.30
C THR A 3 59.38 -21.18 21.42
N ILE A 4 58.75 -21.06 22.59
CA ILE A 4 57.96 -19.94 23.12
C ILE A 4 58.88 -18.76 23.47
N ASN A 5 58.37 -17.52 23.40
CA ASN A 5 58.79 -16.46 24.32
C ASN A 5 57.64 -15.52 24.66
N ALA A 6 57.28 -15.55 25.95
CA ALA A 6 56.40 -14.61 26.63
C ALA A 6 57.29 -13.61 27.38
N HIS A 7 56.87 -12.34 27.46
CA HIS A 7 57.37 -11.43 28.49
C HIS A 7 56.20 -10.80 29.25
N ILE A 8 56.10 -11.25 30.50
CA ILE A 8 55.37 -10.69 31.62
C ILE A 8 56.20 -9.53 32.18
N ASN A 9 55.56 -8.44 32.60
CA ASN A 9 56.08 -7.61 33.69
C ASN A 9 54.94 -7.18 34.62
N HIS A 10 55.10 -7.58 35.88
CA HIS A 10 54.44 -7.13 37.10
C HIS A 10 54.79 -5.64 37.39
N LEU A 11 54.29 -4.86 38.36
CA LEU A 11 53.77 -5.04 39.74
C LEU A 11 53.39 -3.58 40.18
N LEU A 12 52.27 -3.27 40.84
CA LEU A 12 52.09 -2.95 42.29
C LEU A 12 50.94 -1.91 42.33
N LEU A 13 49.75 -2.20 42.88
CA LEU A 13 49.36 -2.22 44.30
C LEU A 13 49.63 -0.92 45.08
N GLY A 14 48.54 -0.24 45.43
CA GLY A 14 48.52 0.89 46.35
C GLY A 14 47.09 1.15 46.84
N LEU A 15 46.71 0.49 47.92
CA LEU A 15 45.44 0.63 48.63
C LEU A 15 45.54 1.83 49.58
N PHE A 16 44.60 2.78 49.55
CA PHE A 16 44.33 3.61 50.73
C PHE A 16 42.85 3.99 50.83
N LEU A 17 42.34 3.74 52.03
CA LEU A 17 40.99 3.88 52.53
C LEU A 17 40.81 5.28 53.16
N VAL A 18 39.56 5.74 53.31
CA VAL A 18 39.00 6.50 54.46
C VAL A 18 38.29 7.85 54.15
N CYS A 19 37.04 7.92 54.65
CA CYS A 19 36.21 9.03 55.15
C CYS A 19 35.45 10.01 54.24
N LEU A 20 34.12 9.78 54.20
CA LEU A 20 33.04 10.60 54.80
C LEU A 20 33.03 12.13 54.65
N SER A 21 31.88 12.58 54.11
CA SER A 21 31.00 13.68 54.56
C SER A 21 31.05 15.03 53.85
N SER A 22 29.83 15.59 53.72
CA SER A 22 29.46 17.02 53.66
C SER A 22 29.01 17.58 52.30
N SER A 23 27.71 17.86 52.22
CA SER A 23 26.99 18.62 51.19
C SER A 23 27.33 20.11 51.24
N VAL A 24 27.65 20.76 50.11
CA VAL A 24 27.40 22.19 49.82
C VAL A 24 27.15 22.36 48.31
N THR A 25 26.05 23.03 47.97
CA THR A 25 25.61 23.43 46.62
C THR A 25 26.38 24.64 46.09
N LEU A 26 26.76 24.66 44.80
CA LEU A 26 26.60 25.83 43.89
C LEU A 26 26.93 25.50 42.41
N PHE A 27 25.98 25.87 41.54
CA PHE A 27 26.01 26.15 40.09
C PHE A 27 27.22 25.79 39.20
N SER A 28 26.92 25.07 38.11
CA SER A 28 27.31 25.48 36.75
C SER A 28 26.32 24.93 35.72
N GLN A 29 25.89 25.81 34.82
CA GLN A 29 25.10 25.51 33.62
C GLN A 29 25.88 24.55 32.72
N GLU A 30 25.25 23.44 32.34
CA GLU A 30 25.34 22.92 30.98
C GLU A 30 23.93 22.48 30.55
N THR A 31 23.16 23.45 30.04
CA THR A 31 22.03 23.14 29.18
C THR A 31 22.60 22.62 27.86
N SER A 32 22.74 21.30 27.73
CA SER A 32 22.82 20.66 26.42
C SER A 32 21.39 20.52 25.89
N PRO A 33 20.98 21.24 24.83
CA PRO A 33 19.80 20.82 24.10
C PRO A 33 20.20 19.54 23.35
N LYS A 34 19.75 18.38 23.86
CA LYS A 34 19.57 17.24 22.97
C LYS A 34 18.41 17.64 22.06
N GLU A 35 18.73 18.07 20.85
CA GLU A 35 17.85 17.88 19.71
C GLU A 35 17.51 16.39 19.69
N GLN A 36 16.36 16.03 20.26
CA GLN A 36 15.65 14.85 19.82
C GLN A 36 15.15 15.21 18.43
N GLU A 37 16.01 14.96 17.45
CA GLU A 37 15.56 14.64 16.11
C GLU A 37 14.53 13.51 16.30
N ALA A 38 13.26 13.86 16.19
CA ALA A 38 12.19 12.90 16.18
C ALA A 38 12.34 12.12 14.87
N ALA A 39 13.24 11.14 14.87
CA ALA A 39 13.34 10.17 13.80
C ALA A 39 11.96 9.54 13.71
N SER A 40 11.17 9.92 12.70
CA SER A 40 10.02 9.14 12.29
C SER A 40 10.57 7.72 12.11
N LYS A 41 10.04 6.77 12.88
CA LYS A 41 10.35 5.36 12.60
C LYS A 41 9.67 5.06 11.27
N GLU A 42 10.37 5.30 10.17
CA GLU A 42 9.92 4.93 8.84
C GLU A 42 9.61 3.43 8.84
N ASP A 43 8.34 3.09 8.65
CA ASP A 43 7.83 1.72 8.63
C ASP A 43 7.20 1.40 7.27
N VAL A 44 6.96 0.12 7.02
CA VAL A 44 6.38 -0.32 5.73
C VAL A 44 5.00 0.31 5.47
N PRO A 45 4.07 0.37 6.46
CA PRO A 45 2.80 1.09 6.30
C PRO A 45 2.93 2.54 5.85
N THR A 46 3.93 3.28 6.35
CA THR A 46 4.19 4.67 5.94
C THR A 46 4.45 4.75 4.45
N TYR A 47 5.38 3.94 3.94
CA TYR A 47 5.68 3.91 2.51
C TYR A 47 4.52 3.37 1.65
N PHE A 48 3.69 2.46 2.18
CA PHE A 48 2.47 2.04 1.48
C PHE A 48 1.45 3.17 1.37
N ASN A 49 1.35 4.04 2.38
CA ASN A 49 0.48 5.21 2.32
C ASN A 49 0.99 6.23 1.29
N GLU A 50 2.28 6.55 1.33
CA GLU A 50 2.90 7.41 0.31
C GLU A 50 2.70 6.84 -1.10
N ALA A 51 2.96 5.55 -1.30
CA ALA A 51 2.79 4.90 -2.59
C ALA A 51 1.35 5.02 -3.11
N ARG A 52 0.36 4.83 -2.23
CA ARG A 52 -1.06 4.98 -2.56
C ARG A 52 -1.39 6.43 -2.93
N ASP A 53 -0.97 7.38 -2.10
CA ASP A 53 -1.25 8.80 -2.32
C ASP A 53 -0.63 9.29 -3.63
N TYR A 54 0.62 8.94 -3.90
CA TYR A 54 1.28 9.23 -5.18
C TYR A 54 0.57 8.55 -6.36
N SER A 55 0.19 7.27 -6.23
CA SER A 55 -0.54 6.56 -7.29
C SER A 55 -1.89 7.21 -7.59
N ASN A 56 -2.61 7.67 -6.57
CA ASN A 56 -3.92 8.32 -6.70
C ASN A 56 -3.82 9.71 -7.35
N ARG A 57 -2.66 10.35 -7.28
CA ARG A 57 -2.32 11.59 -8.01
C ARG A 57 -1.60 11.33 -9.34
N ASN A 58 -1.54 10.06 -9.76
CA ASN A 58 -0.83 9.61 -10.96
C ASN A 58 0.67 9.97 -11.00
N GLN A 59 1.27 10.17 -9.84
CA GLN A 59 2.71 10.36 -9.65
C GLN A 59 3.40 8.99 -9.55
N MET A 60 3.27 8.20 -10.61
CA MET A 60 3.61 6.77 -10.58
C MET A 60 5.10 6.48 -10.34
N GLU A 61 5.99 7.40 -10.71
CA GLU A 61 7.42 7.29 -10.39
C GLU A 61 7.66 7.33 -8.87
N LEU A 62 7.14 8.36 -8.20
CA LEU A 62 7.20 8.49 -6.73
C LEU A 62 6.49 7.32 -6.03
N ALA A 63 5.36 6.87 -6.58
CA ALA A 63 4.64 5.72 -6.05
C ALA A 63 5.50 4.45 -6.06
N LEU A 64 6.20 4.19 -7.17
CA LEU A 64 7.12 3.05 -7.29
C LEU A 64 8.35 3.21 -6.40
N GLU A 65 8.90 4.41 -6.25
CA GLU A 65 10.00 4.68 -5.33
C GLU A 65 9.64 4.36 -3.88
N SER A 66 8.46 4.79 -3.40
CA SER A 66 7.97 4.44 -2.06
C SER A 66 7.77 2.92 -1.91
N LEU A 67 7.26 2.22 -2.92
CA LEU A 67 7.19 0.74 -2.89
C LEU A 67 8.56 0.06 -2.87
N VAL A 68 9.58 0.63 -3.50
CA VAL A 68 10.96 0.12 -3.42
C VAL A 68 11.47 0.25 -1.98
N LYS A 69 11.21 1.37 -1.30
CA LYS A 69 11.57 1.54 0.11
C LYS A 69 10.83 0.52 1.00
N ALA A 70 9.52 0.36 0.80
CA ALA A 70 8.69 -0.60 1.52
C ALA A 70 9.20 -2.04 1.38
N SER A 71 9.45 -2.49 0.14
CA SER A 71 9.93 -3.85 -0.13
C SER A 71 11.31 -4.12 0.45
N LYS A 72 12.26 -3.17 0.33
CA LYS A 72 13.60 -3.30 0.94
C LYS A 72 13.53 -3.39 2.47
N LEU A 73 12.66 -2.60 3.10
CA LEU A 73 12.48 -2.65 4.54
C LEU A 73 11.82 -3.96 5.00
N ALA A 74 10.81 -4.42 4.27
CA ALA A 74 10.16 -5.71 4.53
C ALA A 74 11.15 -6.88 4.38
N GLU A 75 11.97 -6.88 3.33
CA GLU A 75 13.00 -7.89 3.09
C GLU A 75 14.08 -7.87 4.20
N LYS A 76 14.61 -6.69 4.53
CA LYS A 76 15.61 -6.52 5.61
C LYS A 76 15.12 -7.06 6.96
N ASN A 77 13.82 -6.92 7.22
CA ASN A 77 13.20 -7.34 8.47
C ASN A 77 12.57 -8.74 8.38
N GLU A 78 12.78 -9.47 7.28
CA GLU A 78 12.18 -10.79 7.01
C GLU A 78 10.64 -10.81 7.17
N ASN A 79 10.00 -9.67 6.94
CA ASN A 79 8.55 -9.54 7.01
C ASN A 79 7.94 -9.97 5.67
N PHE A 80 7.77 -11.28 5.49
CA PHE A 80 7.26 -11.86 4.25
C PHE A 80 5.86 -11.38 3.88
N LYS A 81 4.99 -11.05 4.86
CA LYS A 81 3.65 -10.53 4.58
C LYS A 81 3.72 -9.17 3.88
N TYR A 82 4.50 -8.24 4.41
CA TYR A 82 4.71 -6.95 3.76
C TYR A 82 5.51 -7.04 2.46
N LEU A 83 6.38 -8.04 2.32
CA LEU A 83 7.06 -8.28 1.05
C LEU A 83 6.08 -8.77 -0.03
N ILE A 84 5.16 -9.67 0.33
CA ILE A 84 4.05 -10.11 -0.54
C ILE A 84 3.18 -8.91 -0.94
N ASP A 85 2.74 -8.10 0.03
CA ASP A 85 1.92 -6.91 -0.23
C ASP A 85 2.62 -5.93 -1.16
N SER A 86 3.94 -5.73 -0.98
CA SER A 86 4.75 -4.88 -1.86
C SER A 86 4.72 -5.39 -3.30
N TYR A 87 4.87 -6.71 -3.51
CA TYR A 87 4.82 -7.32 -4.83
C TYR A 87 3.44 -7.24 -5.47
N HIS A 88 2.36 -7.42 -4.71
CA HIS A 88 1.00 -7.19 -5.23
C HIS A 88 0.80 -5.74 -5.68
N LYS A 89 1.25 -4.76 -4.88
CA LYS A 89 1.16 -3.33 -5.23
C LYS A 89 1.99 -3.01 -6.47
N PHE A 90 3.23 -3.52 -6.57
CA PHE A 90 4.00 -3.41 -7.81
C PHE A 90 3.24 -3.95 -9.00
N SER A 91 2.63 -5.13 -8.86
CA SER A 91 1.86 -5.73 -9.95
C SER A 91 0.72 -4.82 -10.41
N LEU A 92 -0.09 -4.31 -9.49
CA LEU A 92 -1.20 -3.39 -9.79
C LEU A 92 -0.71 -2.07 -10.42
N TYR A 93 0.38 -1.49 -9.92
CA TYR A 93 0.92 -0.23 -10.44
C TYR A 93 1.52 -0.39 -11.84
N TYR A 94 2.18 -1.51 -12.11
CA TYR A 94 2.63 -1.81 -13.46
C TYR A 94 1.48 -2.07 -14.43
N LEU A 95 0.33 -2.61 -13.98
CA LEU A 95 -0.88 -2.68 -14.82
C LEU A 95 -1.44 -1.29 -15.13
N LYS A 96 -1.45 -0.36 -14.17
CA LYS A 96 -1.84 1.04 -14.39
C LYS A 96 -0.94 1.74 -15.41
N LEU A 97 0.34 1.35 -15.47
CA LEU A 97 1.32 1.85 -16.44
C LEU A 97 1.34 1.08 -17.78
N GLU A 98 0.40 0.16 -18.02
CA GLU A 98 0.35 -0.71 -19.21
C GLU A 98 1.62 -1.57 -19.41
N LYS A 99 2.37 -1.83 -18.33
CA LYS A 99 3.59 -2.65 -18.32
C LYS A 99 3.28 -4.06 -17.83
N GLU A 100 2.47 -4.79 -18.59
CA GLU A 100 1.97 -6.12 -18.20
C GLU A 100 3.09 -7.12 -17.87
N LYS A 101 4.19 -7.14 -18.63
CA LYS A 101 5.35 -8.00 -18.34
C LYS A 101 5.94 -7.75 -16.95
N ASN A 102 6.02 -6.48 -16.53
CA ASN A 102 6.50 -6.12 -15.20
C ASN A 102 5.48 -6.52 -14.13
N SER A 103 4.18 -6.34 -14.41
CA SER A 103 3.12 -6.80 -13.52
C SER A 103 3.21 -8.30 -13.24
N LEU A 104 3.34 -9.11 -14.30
CA LEU A 104 3.47 -10.58 -14.19
C LEU A 104 4.73 -10.99 -13.41
N PHE A 105 5.85 -10.28 -13.60
CA PHE A 105 7.07 -10.53 -12.84
C PHE A 105 6.85 -10.40 -11.32
N TYR A 106 6.20 -9.34 -10.86
CA TYR A 106 5.93 -9.15 -9.43
C TYR A 106 4.81 -10.06 -8.91
N TRP A 107 3.80 -10.31 -9.74
CA TRP A 107 2.75 -11.28 -9.46
C TRP A 107 3.32 -12.68 -9.20
N ASP A 108 4.25 -13.16 -10.02
CA ASP A 108 4.90 -14.46 -9.86
C ASP A 108 5.67 -14.53 -8.54
N ARG A 109 6.36 -13.45 -8.15
CA ARG A 109 7.10 -13.39 -6.88
C ARG A 109 6.17 -13.43 -5.67
N ALA A 110 5.06 -12.71 -5.71
CA ALA A 110 4.06 -12.75 -4.64
C ALA A 110 3.47 -14.17 -4.51
N LYS A 111 3.11 -14.78 -5.65
CA LYS A 111 2.57 -16.14 -5.73
C LYS A 111 3.56 -17.21 -5.26
N ALA A 112 4.85 -17.02 -5.47
CA ALA A 112 5.88 -17.92 -4.95
C ALA A 112 5.95 -17.83 -3.42
N LEU A 113 6.04 -16.60 -2.87
CA LEU A 113 6.14 -16.40 -1.41
C LEU A 113 4.89 -16.83 -0.65
N ILE A 114 3.70 -16.65 -1.22
CA ILE A 114 2.46 -16.93 -0.51
C ILE A 114 2.24 -18.41 -0.21
N LYS A 115 2.92 -19.30 -0.93
CA LYS A 115 2.90 -20.74 -0.66
C LYS A 115 3.64 -21.10 0.63
N GLU A 116 4.55 -20.23 1.06
CA GLU A 116 5.42 -20.43 2.22
C GLU A 116 4.85 -19.76 3.49
N VAL A 117 3.75 -19.00 3.38
CA VAL A 117 3.20 -18.21 4.48
C VAL A 117 1.67 -18.31 4.53
N GLU A 118 1.11 -18.68 5.69
CA GLU A 118 -0.32 -18.58 5.91
C GLU A 118 -0.74 -17.10 6.01
N TYR A 119 -1.31 -16.60 4.91
CA TYR A 119 -1.72 -15.21 4.80
C TYR A 119 -3.01 -15.04 3.98
N PRO A 120 -4.20 -15.17 4.61
CA PRO A 120 -5.48 -15.09 3.91
C PRO A 120 -5.69 -13.77 3.13
N TYR A 121 -5.31 -12.63 3.72
CA TYR A 121 -5.36 -11.33 3.03
C TYR A 121 -4.49 -11.33 1.77
N GLY A 122 -3.22 -11.77 1.86
CA GLY A 122 -2.38 -11.89 0.68
C GLY A 122 -2.99 -12.80 -0.40
N ASN A 123 -3.69 -13.87 0.00
CA ASN A 123 -4.34 -14.78 -0.96
C ASN A 123 -5.54 -14.09 -1.62
N ALA A 124 -6.29 -13.30 -0.87
CA ALA A 124 -7.35 -12.46 -1.41
C ALA A 124 -6.80 -11.44 -2.43
N VAL A 125 -5.71 -10.74 -2.10
CA VAL A 125 -5.08 -9.78 -3.01
C VAL A 125 -4.48 -10.47 -4.24
N GLN A 126 -3.88 -11.66 -4.09
CA GLN A 126 -3.41 -12.47 -5.20
C GLN A 126 -4.56 -12.77 -6.19
N LYS A 127 -5.71 -13.21 -5.68
CA LYS A 127 -6.93 -13.46 -6.48
C LYS A 127 -7.49 -12.19 -7.11
N PHE A 128 -7.43 -11.07 -6.41
CA PHE A 128 -7.80 -9.77 -6.95
C PHE A 128 -6.90 -9.38 -8.13
N VAL A 129 -5.58 -9.51 -8.02
CA VAL A 129 -4.66 -9.24 -9.14
C VAL A 129 -4.91 -10.19 -10.30
N ASP A 130 -5.16 -11.49 -10.03
CA ASP A 130 -5.58 -12.45 -11.06
C ASP A 130 -6.83 -11.97 -11.79
N ALA A 131 -7.84 -11.50 -11.06
CA ALA A 131 -9.08 -11.01 -11.64
C ALA A 131 -8.86 -9.78 -12.53
N VAL A 132 -8.02 -8.83 -12.11
CA VAL A 132 -7.68 -7.64 -12.92
C VAL A 132 -6.99 -8.07 -14.22
N LEU A 133 -6.05 -9.02 -14.17
CA LEU A 133 -5.41 -9.57 -15.37
C LEU A 133 -6.43 -10.24 -16.31
N GLN A 134 -7.35 -11.06 -15.76
CA GLN A 134 -8.40 -11.70 -16.55
C GLN A 134 -9.35 -10.69 -17.19
N TYR A 135 -9.73 -9.64 -16.44
CA TYR A 135 -10.58 -8.58 -16.97
C TYR A 135 -9.92 -7.86 -18.15
N ARG A 136 -8.63 -7.49 -18.02
CA ARG A 136 -7.86 -6.87 -19.09
C ARG A 136 -7.72 -7.76 -20.33
N ALA A 137 -7.70 -9.09 -20.14
CA ALA A 137 -7.71 -10.06 -21.22
C ALA A 137 -9.10 -10.29 -21.84
N GLY A 138 -10.15 -9.58 -21.38
CA GLY A 138 -11.53 -9.73 -21.85
C GLY A 138 -12.29 -10.92 -21.22
N ASN A 139 -11.69 -11.63 -20.27
CA ASN A 139 -12.26 -12.81 -19.62
C ASN A 139 -13.16 -12.43 -18.43
N ASN A 140 -14.23 -11.68 -18.71
CA ASN A 140 -15.13 -11.07 -17.72
C ASN A 140 -15.70 -12.07 -16.69
N PHE A 141 -16.14 -13.26 -17.12
CA PHE A 141 -16.70 -14.27 -16.21
C PHE A 141 -15.66 -14.86 -15.26
N GLN A 142 -14.44 -15.10 -15.76
CA GLN A 142 -13.34 -15.59 -14.94
C GLN A 142 -12.90 -14.53 -13.93
N ALA A 143 -12.87 -13.26 -14.35
CA ALA A 143 -12.59 -12.15 -13.45
C ALA A 143 -13.63 -12.08 -12.31
N ILE A 144 -14.94 -12.10 -12.60
CA ILE A 144 -16.00 -12.12 -11.58
C ILE A 144 -15.84 -13.30 -10.61
N PHE A 145 -15.56 -14.50 -11.13
CA PHE A 145 -15.34 -15.68 -10.30
C PHE A 145 -14.18 -15.46 -9.31
N LEU A 146 -13.04 -14.96 -9.78
CA LEU A 146 -11.87 -14.67 -8.95
C LEU A 146 -12.11 -13.56 -7.92
N LEU A 147 -12.89 -12.53 -8.27
CA LEU A 147 -13.31 -11.49 -7.33
C LEU A 147 -14.21 -12.06 -6.22
N GLY A 148 -15.08 -13.00 -6.55
CA GLY A 148 -15.88 -13.75 -5.58
C GLY A 148 -15.01 -14.56 -4.61
N GLU A 149 -13.99 -15.26 -5.13
CA GLU A 149 -13.02 -15.97 -4.29
C GLU A 149 -12.22 -15.01 -3.39
N ALA A 150 -11.78 -13.86 -3.92
CA ALA A 150 -11.07 -12.85 -3.13
C ALA A 150 -11.92 -12.36 -1.95
N LYS A 151 -13.23 -12.13 -2.14
CA LYS A 151 -14.16 -11.75 -1.08
C LYS A 151 -14.32 -12.82 0.01
N GLN A 152 -14.19 -14.10 -0.34
CA GLN A 152 -14.30 -15.18 0.65
C GLN A 152 -13.06 -15.27 1.56
N LEU A 153 -11.92 -14.73 1.11
CA LEU A 153 -10.62 -14.86 1.78
C LEU A 153 -10.27 -13.67 2.70
N SER A 154 -10.97 -12.55 2.58
CA SER A 154 -10.68 -11.34 3.35
C SER A 154 -11.94 -10.53 3.60
N ASN A 155 -11.99 -9.82 4.73
CA ASN A 155 -12.99 -8.82 5.06
C ASN A 155 -12.44 -7.38 5.02
N ASP A 156 -11.27 -7.18 4.40
CA ASP A 156 -10.64 -5.87 4.29
C ASP A 156 -11.50 -4.93 3.44
N ARG A 157 -11.90 -3.81 4.04
CA ARG A 157 -12.84 -2.86 3.42
C ARG A 157 -12.23 -2.18 2.19
N ASN A 158 -10.94 -1.85 2.25
CA ASN A 158 -10.27 -1.19 1.13
C ASN A 158 -10.15 -2.12 -0.09
N LEU A 159 -9.81 -3.40 0.14
CA LEU A 159 -9.84 -4.42 -0.89
C LEU A 159 -11.26 -4.61 -1.46
N TYR A 160 -12.29 -4.62 -0.62
CA TYR A 160 -13.68 -4.70 -1.09
C TYR A 160 -14.08 -3.53 -1.98
N ASN A 161 -13.68 -2.30 -1.64
CA ASN A 161 -13.92 -1.13 -2.47
C ASN A 161 -13.27 -1.29 -3.85
N ASN A 162 -12.01 -1.74 -3.89
CA ASN A 162 -11.30 -2.01 -5.14
C ASN A 162 -11.93 -3.16 -5.95
N ILE A 163 -12.41 -4.21 -5.28
CA ILE A 163 -13.17 -5.29 -5.93
C ILE A 163 -14.46 -4.76 -6.54
N SER A 164 -15.26 -3.98 -5.79
CA SER A 164 -16.50 -3.38 -6.28
C SER A 164 -16.26 -2.45 -7.47
N LEU A 165 -15.14 -1.73 -7.50
CA LEU A 165 -14.74 -0.92 -8.66
C LEU A 165 -14.54 -1.77 -9.92
N VAL A 166 -13.77 -2.86 -9.81
CA VAL A 166 -13.53 -3.78 -10.93
C VAL A 166 -14.83 -4.47 -11.35
N GLU A 167 -15.66 -4.94 -10.41
CA GLU A 167 -16.98 -5.51 -10.72
C GLU A 167 -17.89 -4.51 -11.43
N GLY A 168 -17.92 -3.25 -10.99
CA GLY A 168 -18.69 -2.19 -11.65
C GLY A 168 -18.32 -2.04 -13.12
N HIS A 169 -17.01 -2.01 -13.42
CA HIS A 169 -16.53 -1.93 -14.80
C HIS A 169 -16.80 -3.20 -15.62
N ILE A 170 -16.65 -4.39 -15.03
CA ILE A 170 -17.01 -5.65 -15.70
C ILE A 170 -18.51 -5.66 -16.03
N TYR A 171 -19.38 -5.31 -15.08
CA TYR A 171 -20.82 -5.29 -15.30
C TYR A 171 -21.23 -4.23 -16.31
N LEU A 172 -20.59 -3.08 -16.34
CA LEU A 172 -20.79 -2.08 -17.39
C LEU A 172 -20.42 -2.64 -18.76
N THR A 173 -19.28 -3.35 -18.87
CA THR A 173 -18.82 -4.01 -20.11
C THR A 173 -19.81 -5.08 -20.59
N LEU A 174 -20.47 -5.77 -19.65
CA LEU A 174 -21.47 -6.79 -19.93
C LEU A 174 -22.90 -6.23 -20.09
N GLU A 175 -23.06 -4.90 -20.14
CA GLU A 175 -24.36 -4.21 -20.20
C GLU A 175 -25.33 -4.58 -19.05
N LYS A 176 -24.79 -5.06 -17.93
CA LYS A 176 -25.53 -5.36 -16.69
C LYS A 176 -25.65 -4.09 -15.85
N TYR A 177 -26.30 -3.07 -16.40
CA TYR A 177 -26.31 -1.71 -15.86
C TYR A 177 -26.79 -1.61 -14.41
N GLU A 178 -27.80 -2.38 -14.00
CA GLU A 178 -28.28 -2.37 -12.61
C GLU A 178 -27.20 -2.85 -11.62
N ALA A 179 -26.43 -3.88 -11.99
CA ALA A 179 -25.33 -4.38 -11.17
C ALA A 179 -24.15 -3.40 -11.16
N ALA A 180 -23.83 -2.79 -12.30
CA ALA A 180 -22.81 -1.76 -12.40
C ALA A 180 -23.15 -0.54 -11.54
N SER A 181 -24.38 -0.05 -11.63
CA SER A 181 -24.90 1.09 -10.85
C SER A 181 -24.81 0.84 -9.34
N LYS A 182 -25.21 -0.35 -8.87
CA LYS A 182 -25.07 -0.71 -7.45
C LYS A 182 -23.63 -0.67 -6.96
N ASN A 183 -22.70 -1.20 -7.76
CA ASN A 183 -21.28 -1.18 -7.43
C ASN A 183 -20.76 0.26 -7.37
N PHE A 184 -20.96 1.08 -8.40
CA PHE A 184 -20.45 2.45 -8.41
C PHE A 184 -21.09 3.34 -7.33
N ASN A 185 -22.39 3.22 -7.08
CA ASN A 185 -23.04 3.94 -5.99
C ASN A 185 -22.48 3.58 -4.62
N SER A 186 -22.11 2.31 -4.40
CA SER A 186 -21.47 1.89 -3.14
C SER A 186 -20.12 2.56 -2.90
N LEU A 187 -19.38 2.88 -3.97
CA LEU A 187 -18.11 3.61 -3.91
C LEU A 187 -18.31 5.10 -3.63
N ILE A 188 -19.36 5.69 -4.20
CA ILE A 188 -19.70 7.10 -3.99
C ILE A 188 -19.99 7.37 -2.51
N VAL A 189 -20.77 6.50 -1.85
CA VAL A 189 -21.16 6.65 -0.43
C VAL A 189 -20.23 5.94 0.54
N ASN A 190 -19.07 5.45 0.09
CA ASN A 190 -18.13 4.71 0.92
C ASN A 190 -17.60 5.58 2.10
N THR A 191 -17.40 4.94 3.25
CA THR A 191 -16.90 5.57 4.50
C THR A 191 -15.55 5.01 4.95
N ASP A 192 -14.91 4.14 4.16
CA ASP A 192 -13.54 3.69 4.40
C ASP A 192 -12.58 4.89 4.39
N PRO A 193 -11.78 5.13 5.44
CA PRO A 193 -10.86 6.27 5.47
C PRO A 193 -9.72 6.15 4.46
N PHE A 194 -9.38 4.94 4.02
CA PHE A 194 -8.35 4.74 3.01
C PHE A 194 -8.86 5.16 1.63
N GLU A 195 -8.16 6.09 0.99
CA GLU A 195 -8.41 6.58 -0.38
C GLU A 195 -9.88 6.95 -0.68
N GLN A 196 -10.65 7.33 0.35
CA GLN A 196 -12.09 7.58 0.26
C GLN A 196 -12.46 8.47 -0.94
N GLN A 197 -11.81 9.63 -1.03
CA GLN A 197 -12.09 10.64 -2.06
C GLN A 197 -11.75 10.11 -3.47
N TYR A 198 -10.66 9.34 -3.60
CA TYR A 198 -10.26 8.75 -4.86
C TYR A 198 -11.28 7.69 -5.30
N ILE A 199 -11.69 6.80 -4.40
CA ILE A 199 -12.71 5.78 -4.68
C ILE A 199 -14.06 6.41 -5.02
N SER A 200 -14.49 7.46 -4.34
CA SER A 200 -15.70 8.20 -4.68
C SER A 200 -15.60 8.87 -6.06
N THR A 201 -14.43 9.43 -6.40
CA THR A 201 -14.14 9.98 -7.73
C THR A 201 -14.32 8.91 -8.81
N GLN A 202 -13.72 7.73 -8.62
CA GLN A 202 -13.86 6.59 -9.51
C GLN A 202 -15.31 6.10 -9.63
N GLY A 203 -16.06 6.08 -8.52
CA GLY A 203 -17.49 5.77 -8.50
C GLY A 203 -18.31 6.73 -9.35
N TYR A 204 -18.09 8.04 -9.21
CA TYR A 204 -18.74 9.06 -10.04
C TYR A 204 -18.38 8.92 -11.52
N LEU A 205 -17.13 8.67 -11.87
CA LEU A 205 -16.72 8.40 -13.26
C LEU A 205 -17.40 7.14 -13.82
N GLY A 206 -17.50 6.08 -13.02
CA GLY A 206 -18.24 4.87 -13.37
C GLY A 206 -19.72 5.15 -13.65
N MET A 207 -20.37 5.93 -12.80
CA MET A 207 -21.76 6.38 -13.00
C MET A 207 -21.92 7.27 -14.23
N ALA A 208 -20.97 8.16 -14.51
CA ALA A 208 -20.99 8.98 -15.71
C ALA A 208 -20.92 8.11 -16.97
N LYS A 209 -19.97 7.17 -17.02
CA LYS A 209 -19.83 6.20 -18.14
C LYS A 209 -21.08 5.35 -18.31
N LEU A 210 -21.69 4.88 -17.22
CA LEU A 210 -22.94 4.12 -17.24
C LEU A 210 -24.09 4.95 -17.81
N ASN A 211 -24.31 6.16 -17.29
CA ASN A 211 -25.39 7.03 -17.74
C ASN A 211 -25.20 7.48 -19.20
N LEU A 212 -23.96 7.64 -19.65
CA LEU A 212 -23.66 7.87 -21.06
C LEU A 212 -24.08 6.68 -21.92
N ALA A 213 -23.74 5.45 -21.51
CA ALA A 213 -24.07 4.22 -22.22
C ALA A 213 -25.59 3.96 -22.29
N THR A 214 -26.36 4.47 -21.34
CA THR A 214 -27.83 4.36 -21.28
C THR A 214 -28.57 5.61 -21.76
N GLU A 215 -27.86 6.52 -22.43
CA GLU A 215 -28.39 7.78 -22.99
C GLU A 215 -29.03 8.73 -21.95
N ASN A 216 -28.73 8.55 -20.66
CA ASN A 216 -29.11 9.46 -19.59
C ASN A 216 -28.10 10.61 -19.47
N PHE A 217 -28.03 11.44 -20.51
CA PHE A 217 -26.98 12.45 -20.65
C PHE A 217 -26.94 13.47 -19.50
N GLY A 218 -28.09 13.86 -18.96
CA GLY A 218 -28.16 14.81 -17.85
C GLY A 218 -27.47 14.29 -16.59
N GLU A 219 -27.76 13.05 -16.20
CA GLU A 219 -27.12 12.41 -15.05
C GLU A 219 -25.67 12.03 -15.36
N SER A 220 -25.33 11.75 -16.63
CA SER A 220 -23.95 11.55 -17.07
C SER A 220 -23.10 12.80 -16.82
N VAL A 221 -23.56 13.98 -17.25
CA VAL A 221 -22.86 15.26 -17.06
C VAL A 221 -22.69 15.55 -15.58
N LYS A 222 -23.77 15.46 -14.80
CA LYS A 222 -23.74 15.72 -13.36
C LYS A 222 -22.74 14.83 -12.60
N ASN A 223 -22.70 13.53 -12.91
CA ASN A 223 -21.72 12.64 -12.29
C ASN A 223 -20.28 12.93 -12.76
N GLY A 224 -20.09 13.34 -14.01
CA GLY A 224 -18.80 13.81 -14.52
C GLY A 224 -18.30 15.07 -13.80
N GLU A 225 -19.19 16.04 -13.57
CA GLU A 225 -18.88 17.26 -12.81
C GLU A 225 -18.51 16.95 -11.35
N ASN A 226 -19.27 16.08 -10.68
CA ASN A 226 -18.93 15.63 -9.32
C ASN A 226 -17.56 14.95 -9.24
N ALA A 227 -17.22 14.10 -10.23
CA ALA A 227 -15.90 13.49 -10.30
C ALA A 227 -14.80 14.54 -10.51
N LEU A 228 -15.01 15.49 -11.42
CA LEU A 228 -14.05 16.55 -11.71
C LEU A 228 -13.79 17.43 -10.48
N ASP A 229 -14.84 17.82 -9.76
CA ASP A 229 -14.73 18.64 -8.54
C ASP A 229 -13.90 17.93 -7.46
N LEU A 230 -14.15 16.63 -7.25
CA LEU A 230 -13.36 15.83 -6.32
C LEU A 230 -11.91 15.66 -6.79
N ALA A 231 -11.68 15.43 -8.07
CA ALA A 231 -10.34 15.28 -8.63
C ALA A 231 -9.51 16.56 -8.45
N ILE A 232 -10.06 17.72 -8.82
CA ILE A 232 -9.41 19.02 -8.64
C ILE A 232 -9.10 19.30 -7.17
N LYS A 233 -10.03 19.01 -6.27
CA LYS A 233 -9.85 19.27 -4.84
C LYS A 233 -8.72 18.43 -4.20
N ASN A 234 -8.43 17.27 -4.76
CA ASN A 234 -7.49 16.29 -4.17
C ASN A 234 -6.26 16.03 -5.04
N ASP A 235 -6.08 16.79 -6.12
CA ASP A 235 -4.99 16.65 -7.10
C ASP A 235 -4.96 15.25 -7.76
N PHE A 236 -6.13 14.65 -8.01
CA PHE A 236 -6.23 13.42 -8.79
C PHE A 236 -6.16 13.79 -10.30
N PHE A 237 -5.29 13.11 -11.05
CA PHE A 237 -5.06 13.37 -12.47
C PHE A 237 -4.97 12.09 -13.30
N GLY A 238 -5.65 12.02 -14.45
CA GLY A 238 -5.56 10.89 -15.38
C GLY A 238 -6.52 9.72 -15.09
N GLU A 239 -7.61 9.99 -14.39
CA GLU A 239 -8.70 9.06 -14.03
C GLU A 239 -9.72 8.79 -15.14
#